data_AF-A0A959L4K2-F1
#
_entry.id   AF-A0A959L4K2-F1
#
_cell.length_a   1.000
_cell.length_b   1.000
_cell.length_c   1.000
_cell.angle_alpha   90.00
_cell.angle_beta   90.00
_cell.angle_gamma   90.00
#
_symmetry.space_group_name_H-M   'P 1'
#
loop_
_entity.id
_entity.type
_entity.pdbx_description
1 polymer ?
#
loop_
_entity_poly.entity_id
_entity_poly.type
_entity_poly.pdbx_seq_one_letter_code
_entity_poly.pdbx_strand_id
1 'polypeptide(L)'
;MRRTIFILIVCFFMVGMGIYYYTQRDSRNDILHRAPDESLTSVALMHEFAVDDQKAEERFLGKTIEVEGDVLSIEKTSGKTTISLNAGDPISAIVCEMNNNL
;
A
#
# COMPACT_ATOMS: atom_id res chain seq x y z
N MET A 1 -21.32 32.93 18.87
CA MET A 1 -19.94 32.42 19.10
C MET A 1 -19.90 30.90 19.30
N ARG A 2 -20.60 30.29 20.28
CA ARG A 2 -20.60 28.80 20.45
C ARG A 2 -21.17 28.02 19.24
N ARG A 3 -22.24 28.51 18.60
CA ARG A 3 -22.85 27.84 17.44
C ARG A 3 -21.99 27.88 16.17
N THR A 4 -21.29 28.99 15.94
CA THR A 4 -20.38 29.14 14.79
C THR A 4 -19.12 28.29 14.93
N ILE A 5 -18.58 28.15 16.15
CA ILE A 5 -17.46 27.24 16.43
C ILE A 5 -17.86 25.78 16.20
N PHE A 6 -19.08 25.39 16.61
CA PHE A 6 -19.56 24.03 16.41
C PHE A 6 -19.74 23.70 14.92
N ILE A 7 -20.26 24.64 14.13
CA ILE A 7 -20.39 24.47 12.67
C ILE A 7 -19.02 24.34 11.99
N LEU A 8 -18.03 25.13 12.41
CA LEU A 8 -16.66 25.03 11.88
C LEU A 8 -16.01 23.67 12.18
N ILE A 9 -16.20 23.14 13.39
CA ILE A 9 -15.68 21.81 13.77
C ILE A 9 -16.32 20.71 12.93
N VAL A 10 -17.64 20.77 12.71
CA VAL A 10 -18.34 19.78 11.88
C VAL A 10 -17.91 19.87 10.42
N CYS A 11 -17.76 21.08 9.87
CA CYS A 11 -17.23 21.25 8.52
C CYS A 11 -15.81 20.70 8.38
N PHE A 12 -14.94 20.95 9.37
CA PHE A 12 -13.56 20.42 9.37
C PHE A 12 -13.54 18.89 9.37
N PHE A 13 -14.39 18.25 10.19
CA PHE A 13 -14.54 16.79 10.20
C PHE A 13 -15.08 16.22 8.88
N MET A 14 -16.06 16.90 8.25
CA MET A 14 -16.58 16.48 6.94
C MET A 14 -15.53 16.55 5.84
N VAL A 15 -14.73 17.63 5.80
CA VAL A 15 -13.65 17.78 4.82
C VAL A 15 -12.56 16.74 5.06
N GLY A 16 -12.18 16.51 6.33
CA GLY A 16 -11.20 15.47 6.69
C GLY A 16 -11.64 14.07 6.30
N MET A 17 -12.90 13.71 6.56
CA MET A 17 -13.47 12.43 6.10
C MET A 17 -13.52 12.35 4.57
N GLY A 18 -13.91 13.43 3.89
CA GLY A 18 -13.96 13.48 2.42
C GLY A 18 -12.59 13.20 1.79
N ILE A 19 -11.53 13.84 2.29
CA ILE A 19 -10.16 13.61 1.82
C ILE A 19 -9.73 12.16 2.09
N TYR A 20 -9.97 11.64 3.29
CA TYR A 20 -9.62 10.25 3.65
C TYR A 20 -10.32 9.22 2.75
N TYR A 21 -11.61 9.41 2.47
CA TYR A 21 -12.37 8.51 1.59
C TYR A 21 -11.94 8.64 0.13
N TYR A 22 -11.61 9.86 -0.33
CA TYR A 22 -11.22 10.11 -1.71
C TYR A 22 -9.85 9.51 -2.05
N THR A 23 -8.84 9.72 -1.20
CA THR A 23 -7.49 9.14 -1.39
C THR A 23 -7.51 7.62 -1.40
N GLN A 24 -8.39 7.00 -0.62
CA GLN A 24 -8.52 5.55 -0.58
C GLN A 24 -9.27 4.96 -1.79
N ARG A 25 -10.01 5.78 -2.55
CA ARG A 25 -10.77 5.36 -3.73
C ARG A 25 -9.92 5.35 -5.00
N ASP A 26 -9.04 6.34 -5.17
CA ASP A 26 -8.15 6.43 -6.34
C ASP A 26 -7.07 5.33 -6.34
N SER A 27 -6.60 4.90 -5.17
CA SER A 27 -5.57 3.85 -5.07
C SER A 27 -6.01 2.46 -5.58
N ARG A 28 -7.31 2.21 -5.78
CA ARG A 28 -7.83 0.88 -6.14
C ARG A 28 -8.03 0.63 -7.64
N ASN A 29 -8.18 1.66 -8.46
CA ASN A 29 -8.80 1.49 -9.78
C ASN A 29 -7.85 1.45 -10.97
N ASP A 30 -6.57 1.83 -10.83
CA ASP A 30 -5.69 2.01 -12.01
C ASP A 30 -4.29 1.39 -11.92
N ILE A 31 -4.03 0.49 -10.96
CA ILE A 31 -2.72 -0.20 -10.89
C ILE A 31 -2.46 -1.05 -12.15
N LEU A 32 -3.51 -1.53 -12.82
CA LEU A 32 -3.38 -2.36 -14.03
C LEU A 32 -2.95 -1.60 -15.29
N HIS A 33 -3.15 -0.28 -15.35
CA HIS A 33 -2.85 0.54 -16.54
C HIS A 33 -1.83 1.66 -16.27
N ARG A 34 -1.38 1.82 -15.01
CA ARG A 34 -0.38 2.80 -14.63
C ARG A 34 1.01 2.19 -14.72
N ALA A 35 1.94 2.89 -15.35
CA ALA A 35 3.35 2.53 -15.28
C ALA A 35 3.81 2.58 -13.81
N PRO A 36 4.63 1.62 -13.35
CA PRO A 36 5.16 1.64 -12.00
C PRO A 36 6.03 2.88 -11.80
N ASP A 37 5.91 3.51 -10.64
CA ASP A 37 6.75 4.63 -10.23
C ASP A 37 8.21 4.17 -10.06
N GLU A 38 8.41 2.94 -9.56
CA GLU A 38 9.71 2.27 -9.46
C GLU A 38 9.55 0.76 -9.67
N SER A 39 10.58 0.11 -10.25
CA SER A 39 10.64 -1.34 -10.45
C SER A 39 11.92 -1.88 -9.82
N LEU A 40 11.81 -2.91 -8.98
CA LEU A 40 12.92 -3.49 -8.26
C LEU A 40 12.70 -4.97 -7.92
N THR A 41 13.74 -5.64 -7.44
CA THR A 41 13.62 -7.04 -7.01
C THR A 41 13.13 -7.15 -5.58
N SER A 42 12.53 -8.29 -5.24
CA SER A 42 12.10 -8.63 -3.88
C SER A 42 13.26 -8.55 -2.86
N VAL A 43 14.45 -9.02 -3.25
CA VAL A 43 15.65 -8.94 -2.40
C VAL A 43 16.08 -7.49 -2.17
N ALA A 44 16.05 -6.65 -3.21
CA ALA A 44 16.40 -5.24 -3.08
C ALA A 44 15.39 -4.48 -2.19
N LEU A 45 14.10 -4.77 -2.34
CA LEU A 45 13.06 -4.16 -1.52
C LEU A 45 13.26 -4.51 -0.04
N MET A 46 13.48 -5.79 0.28
CA MET A 46 13.77 -6.22 1.64
C MET A 46 15.01 -5.56 2.21
N HIS A 47 16.07 -5.43 1.41
CA HIS A 47 17.31 -4.79 1.83
C HIS A 47 17.12 -3.30 2.17
N GLU A 48 16.34 -2.54 1.39
CA GLU A 48 16.03 -1.14 1.70
C GLU A 48 15.36 -1.01 3.07
N PHE A 49 14.38 -1.87 3.38
CA PHE A 49 13.72 -1.92 4.68
C PHE A 49 14.62 -2.42 5.82
N ALA A 50 15.59 -3.31 5.53
CA ALA A 50 16.55 -3.79 6.51
C ALA A 50 17.62 -2.75 6.88
N VAL A 51 17.98 -1.85 5.95
CA VAL A 51 18.97 -0.78 6.18
C VAL A 51 18.35 0.39 6.93
N ASP A 52 17.19 0.88 6.46
CA ASP A 52 16.51 2.05 7.03
C ASP A 52 15.01 2.01 6.71
N ASP A 53 14.25 1.45 7.66
CA ASP A 53 12.80 1.28 7.58
C ASP A 53 12.06 2.60 7.33
N GLN A 54 12.46 3.69 8.00
CA GLN A 54 11.81 5.00 7.86
C GLN A 54 12.03 5.58 6.46
N LYS A 55 13.26 5.50 5.95
CA LYS A 55 13.58 6.00 4.62
C LYS A 55 12.92 5.16 3.52
N ALA A 56 12.84 3.84 3.70
CA ALA A 56 12.13 2.95 2.80
C ALA A 56 10.63 3.26 2.79
N GLU A 57 10.02 3.50 3.95
CA GLU A 57 8.62 3.93 4.06
C GLU A 57 8.39 5.24 3.30
N GLU A 58 9.18 6.29 3.55
CA GLU A 58 9.08 7.56 2.81
C GLU A 58 9.24 7.38 1.29
N ARG A 59 10.07 6.43 0.86
CA ARG A 59 10.34 6.18 -0.56
C ARG A 59 9.23 5.42 -1.25
N PHE A 60 8.61 4.43 -0.61
CA PHE A 60 7.70 3.49 -1.27
C PHE A 60 6.22 3.67 -0.86
N LEU A 61 5.93 4.27 0.29
CA LEU A 61 4.57 4.46 0.76
C LEU A 61 3.76 5.35 -0.20
N GLY A 62 2.58 4.89 -0.58
CA GLY A 62 1.67 5.62 -1.46
C GLY A 62 2.07 5.63 -2.95
N LYS A 63 3.14 4.91 -3.33
CA LYS A 63 3.55 4.74 -4.72
C LYS A 63 3.13 3.38 -5.27
N THR A 64 3.03 3.29 -6.60
CA THR A 64 2.85 2.01 -7.30
C THR A 64 4.22 1.48 -7.67
N ILE A 65 4.65 0.38 -7.04
CA ILE A 65 5.92 -0.27 -7.34
C ILE A 65 5.71 -1.62 -8.02
N GLU A 66 6.63 -1.96 -8.92
CA GLU A 66 6.74 -3.30 -9.49
C GLU A 66 7.85 -4.07 -8.76
N VAL A 67 7.53 -5.30 -8.35
CA VAL A 67 8.46 -6.15 -7.61
C VAL A 67 8.64 -7.46 -8.35
N GLU A 68 9.86 -7.73 -8.81
CA GLU A 68 10.24 -8.99 -9.44
C GLU A 68 10.87 -9.93 -8.41
N GLY A 69 10.43 -11.19 -8.35
CA GLY A 69 11.01 -12.16 -7.44
C GLY A 69 10.41 -13.56 -7.56
N ASP A 70 11.06 -14.53 -6.93
CA ASP A 70 10.60 -15.92 -6.91
C ASP A 70 9.39 -16.08 -5.98
N VAL A 71 8.34 -16.75 -6.45
CA VAL A 71 7.15 -17.01 -5.64
C VAL A 71 7.42 -18.16 -4.67
N LEU A 72 7.29 -17.89 -3.36
CA LEU A 72 7.35 -18.91 -2.30
C LEU A 72 6.02 -19.61 -2.11
N SER A 73 4.92 -18.86 -2.05
CA SER A 73 3.57 -19.41 -1.85
C SER A 73 2.49 -18.51 -2.44
N ILE A 74 1.37 -19.14 -2.80
CA ILE A 74 0.14 -18.46 -3.21
C ILE A 74 -1.00 -19.05 -2.38
N GLU A 75 -1.60 -18.21 -1.54
CA GLU A 75 -2.72 -18.58 -0.69
C GLU A 75 -3.99 -17.85 -1.15
N LYS A 76 -5.10 -18.57 -1.24
CA LYS A 76 -6.39 -18.01 -1.62
C LYS A 76 -7.37 -18.25 -0.48
N THR A 77 -7.87 -17.16 0.11
CA THR A 77 -8.84 -17.21 1.20
C THR A 77 -10.01 -16.32 0.85
N SER A 78 -11.22 -16.88 0.75
CA SER A 78 -12.51 -16.23 0.51
C SER A 78 -12.48 -14.71 0.29
N GLY A 79 -12.16 -14.29 -0.94
CA GLY A 79 -12.14 -12.86 -1.35
C GLY A 79 -10.77 -12.17 -1.24
N LYS A 80 -9.70 -12.89 -0.91
CA LYS A 80 -8.32 -12.41 -0.92
C LYS A 80 -7.37 -13.44 -1.55
N THR A 81 -6.37 -12.95 -2.27
CA THR A 81 -5.24 -13.73 -2.77
C THR A 81 -3.97 -13.15 -2.17
N THR A 82 -3.22 -13.96 -1.43
CA THR A 82 -1.95 -13.57 -0.84
C THR A 82 -0.82 -14.27 -1.59
N ILE A 83 0.15 -13.51 -2.09
CA ILE A 83 1.33 -14.02 -2.79
C ILE A 83 2.55 -13.67 -1.95
N SER A 84 3.33 -14.68 -1.55
CA SER A 84 4.58 -14.48 -0.82
C SER A 84 5.76 -14.64 -1.78
N LEU A 85 6.62 -13.62 -1.87
CA LEU A 85 7.84 -13.62 -2.67
C LEU A 85 9.07 -13.85 -1.79
N ASN A 86 10.06 -14.54 -2.35
CA ASN A 86 11.34 -14.78 -1.70
C ASN A 86 12.12 -13.47 -1.56
N ALA A 87 12.50 -13.13 -0.33
CA ALA A 87 13.23 -11.91 -0.02
C ALA A 87 14.75 -12.10 0.10
N GLY A 88 15.27 -13.28 -0.25
CA GLY A 88 16.70 -13.64 -0.15
C GLY A 88 17.08 -14.35 1.14
N ASP A 89 16.19 -14.35 2.14
CA ASP A 89 16.39 -15.02 3.43
C ASP A 89 15.27 -16.05 3.71
N PRO A 90 15.57 -17.18 4.36
CA PRO A 90 14.59 -18.25 4.60
C PRO A 90 13.49 -17.90 5.64
N ILE A 91 13.63 -16.77 6.33
CA ILE A 91 12.70 -16.30 7.38
C ILE A 91 11.92 -15.04 6.97
N SER A 92 12.27 -14.42 5.84
CA SER A 92 11.71 -13.15 5.39
C SER A 92 11.04 -13.34 4.05
N ALA A 93 9.85 -12.75 3.87
CA ALA A 93 9.12 -12.80 2.63
C ALA A 93 8.42 -11.46 2.38
N ILE A 94 8.27 -11.11 1.10
CA ILE A 94 7.43 -9.98 0.70
C ILE A 94 6.03 -10.50 0.45
N VAL A 95 5.06 -9.99 1.20
CA VAL A 95 3.68 -10.45 1.15
C VAL A 95 2.85 -9.45 0.36
N CYS A 96 2.34 -9.90 -0.79
CA CYS A 96 1.43 -9.14 -1.63
C CYS A 96 0.00 -9.62 -1.38
N GLU A 97 -0.84 -8.79 -0.78
CA GLU A 97 -2.27 -9.08 -0.63
C GLU A 97 -3.10 -8.40 -1.73
N MET A 98 -3.84 -9.19 -2.49
CA MET A 98 -4.82 -8.72 -3.46
C MET A 98 -6.22 -9.02 -2.95
N ASN A 99 -7.06 -7.98 -2.87
CA ASN A 99 -8.46 -8.14 -2.54
C ASN A 99 -9.26 -8.48 -3.80
N ASN A 100 -9.91 -9.64 -3.82
CA ASN A 100 -10.72 -10.13 -4.94
C ASN A 100 -12.19 -9.64 -4.89
N ASN A 101 -12.54 -8.71 -3.98
CA ASN A 101 -13.84 -8.05 -3.98
C ASN A 101 -13.91 -6.98 -5.09
N LEU A 102 -13.93 -7.43 -6.35
CA LEU A 102 -14.33 -6.65 -7.53
C LEU A 102 -15.86 -6.68 -7.65
#